data_AF-A0A926XNW7-F1
#
_entry.id   AF-A0A926XNW7-F1
#
_cell.length_a   1.000
_cell.length_b   1.000
_cell.length_c   1.000
_cell.angle_alpha   90.00
_cell.angle_beta   90.00
_cell.angle_gamma   90.00
#
_symmetry.space_group_name_H-M   'P 1'
#
loop_
_entity.id
_entity.type
_entity.pdbx_description
1 polymer ?
#
loop_
_entity_poly.entity_id
_entity_poly.type
_entity_poly.pdbx_seq_one_letter_code
_entity_poly.pdbx_strand_id
1 'polypeptide(L)' 'MSVKIHFLPDDVTVEARVGEPMLSVAARAGVIIPTGCLMGSCHACEVEYDDGTPFCACITAVPAGFEELTIHLYSDPLW' A
#
# COMPACT_ATOMS: atom_id res chain seq x y z
N MET A 1 14.75 -2.09 -10.61
CA MET A 1 13.82 -3.23 -10.70
C MET A 1 12.43 -2.69 -10.45
N SER A 2 11.48 -2.98 -11.35
CA SER A 2 10.07 -2.64 -11.19
C SER A 2 9.34 -3.79 -10.51
N VAL A 3 8.31 -3.47 -9.73
CA VAL A 3 7.39 -4.39 -9.08
C VAL A 3 5.99 -3.96 -9.49
N LYS A 4 5.16 -4.91 -9.90
CA LYS A 4 3.75 -4.67 -10.20
C LYS A 4 2.98 -4.67 -8.89
N ILE A 5 2.24 -3.60 -8.59
CA ILE A 5 1.42 -3.50 -7.39
C ILE A 5 -0.06 -3.51 -7.80
N HIS A 6 -0.83 -4.43 -7.24
CA HIS A 6 -2.27 -4.55 -7.42
C HIS A 6 -2.98 -4.17 -6.13
N PHE A 7 -3.80 -3.11 -6.18
CA PHE A 7 -4.59 -2.64 -5.05
C PHE A 7 -6.01 -3.17 -5.14
N LEU A 8 -6.46 -3.80 -4.06
CA LEU A 8 -7.83 -4.27 -3.85
C LEU A 8 -8.48 -3.47 -2.71
N PRO A 9 -9.80 -3.21 -2.75
CA PRO A 9 -10.80 -3.75 -3.68
C PRO A 9 -10.95 -2.98 -4.99
N ASP A 10 -10.22 -1.88 -5.19
CA ASP A 10 -10.38 -0.98 -6.34
C ASP A 10 -9.99 -1.61 -7.69
N ASP A 11 -9.34 -2.78 -7.67
CA ASP A 11 -8.88 -3.55 -8.83
C ASP A 11 -7.95 -2.73 -9.75
N VAL A 12 -7.03 -1.97 -9.15
CA VAL A 12 -6.09 -1.12 -9.88
C VAL A 12 -4.68 -1.67 -9.79
N THR A 13 -3.99 -1.72 -10.93
CA THR A 13 -2.58 -2.10 -11.01
C THR A 13 -1.71 -0.91 -11.38
N VAL A 14 -0.54 -0.78 -10.75
CA VAL A 14 0.49 0.20 -11.10
C VAL A 14 1.89 -0.42 -11.04
N GLU A 15 2.80 0.04 -11.91
CA GLU A 15 4.22 -0.27 -11.74
C GLU A 15 4.89 0.67 -10.73
N ALA A 16 5.69 0.10 -9.86
CA ALA A 16 6.45 0.81 -8.85
C ALA A 16 7.91 0.39 -8.85
N ARG A 17 8.79 1.25 -8.35
CA ARG A 17 10.20 0.90 -8.18
C ARG A 17 10.45 0.42 -6.76
N VAL A 18 11.31 -0.59 -6.61
CA VAL A 18 11.84 -0.97 -5.30
C VAL A 18 12.38 0.26 -4.57
N GLY A 19 11.98 0.45 -3.31
CA GLY A 19 12.34 1.59 -2.49
C GLY A 19 11.45 2.83 -2.65
N GLU A 20 10.48 2.82 -3.57
CA GLU A 20 9.52 3.91 -3.73
C GLU A 20 8.53 3.93 -2.54
N PRO A 21 8.12 5.11 -2.02
CA PRO A 21 7.16 5.17 -0.92
C PRO A 21 5.78 4.63 -1.31
N MET A 22 5.20 3.74 -0.50
CA MET A 22 3.92 3.09 -0.85
C MET A 22 2.78 4.09 -1.06
N LEU A 23 2.69 5.12 -0.23
CA LEU A 23 1.68 6.19 -0.41
C LEU A 23 1.80 6.92 -1.75
N SER A 24 3.02 7.13 -2.25
CA SER A 24 3.23 7.80 -3.55
C SER A 24 2.80 6.91 -4.71
N VAL A 25 3.03 5.59 -4.58
CA VAL A 25 2.59 4.59 -5.55
C VAL A 25 1.06 4.49 -5.58
N ALA A 26 0.42 4.39 -4.40
CA ALA A 26 -1.04 4.35 -4.28
C ALA A 26 -1.69 5.61 -4.86
N ALA A 27 -1.19 6.80 -4.50
CA ALA A 27 -1.71 8.06 -5.02
C ALA A 27 -1.58 8.16 -6.55
N ARG A 28 -0.48 7.67 -7.13
CA ARG A 28 -0.30 7.60 -8.59
C ARG A 28 -1.29 6.63 -9.25
N ALA A 29 -1.64 5.55 -8.57
CA ALA A 29 -2.67 4.62 -9.02
C ALA A 29 -4.10 5.17 -8.86
N GLY A 30 -4.28 6.33 -8.22
CA GLY A 30 -5.60 6.88 -7.89
C GLY A 30 -6.24 6.24 -6.65
N VAL A 31 -5.47 5.46 -5.89
CA VAL A 31 -5.91 4.78 -4.67
C VAL A 31 -5.59 5.67 -3.47
N ILE A 32 -6.61 5.94 -2.64
CA ILE A 32 -6.48 6.80 -1.48
C ILE A 32 -6.32 5.93 -0.24
N ILE A 33 -5.13 5.96 0.36
CA ILE A 33 -4.88 5.37 1.68
C ILE A 33 -5.02 6.48 2.72
N PRO A 34 -5.90 6.34 3.73
CA PRO A 34 -6.05 7.35 4.77
C PRO A 34 -4.73 7.57 5.52
N THR A 35 -4.50 8.81 5.96
CA THR A 35 -3.28 9.15 6.70
C THR A 35 -3.63 10.04 7.89
N GLY A 36 -2.79 9.98 8.92
CA GLY A 36 -2.91 10.81 10.12
C GLY A 36 -1.55 11.31 10.59
N CYS A 37 -0.77 10.43 11.23
CA CYS A 37 0.52 10.81 11.82
C CYS A 37 1.69 10.89 10.82
N LEU A 38 1.69 10.07 9.75
CA LEU A 38 2.83 9.84 8.85
C LEU A 38 4.11 9.33 9.55
N MET A 39 3.97 8.71 10.72
CA MET A 39 5.06 8.14 11.52
C MET A 39 4.87 6.66 11.84
N GLY A 40 3.80 6.04 11.32
CA GLY A 40 3.43 4.66 11.62
C GLY A 40 2.82 4.43 13.01
N SER A 41 2.51 5.48 13.78
CA SER A 41 1.99 5.34 15.15
C SER A 41 0.47 5.34 15.27
N CYS A 42 -0.25 5.93 14.31
CA CYS A 42 -1.72 6.07 14.37
C CYS A 42 -2.48 4.97 13.63
N HIS A 43 -1.79 4.11 12.86
CA HIS A 43 -2.36 3.01 12.06
C HIS A 43 -3.45 3.39 11.04
N ALA A 44 -3.77 4.68 10.87
CA ALA A 44 -4.71 5.15 9.85
C ALA A 44 -4.27 4.81 8.41
N CYS A 45 -2.98 4.53 8.19
CA CYS A 45 -2.39 4.17 6.90
C CYS A 45 -2.17 2.65 6.75
N GLU A 46 -2.79 1.84 7.62
CA GLU A 46 -2.62 0.39 7.63
C GLU A 46 -3.33 -0.27 6.45
N VAL A 47 -2.61 -1.18 5.81
CA VAL A 47 -3.07 -2.03 4.70
C VAL A 47 -2.40 -3.39 4.86
N GLU A 48 -2.86 -4.39 4.11
CA GLU A 48 -2.34 -5.74 4.21
C GLU A 48 -1.73 -6.22 2.90
N TYR A 49 -0.69 -7.05 2.99
CA TYR A 49 -0.28 -7.89 1.88
C TYR A 49 -1.28 -9.03 1.65
N ASP A 50 -1.14 -9.74 0.54
CA ASP A 50 -2.01 -10.88 0.20
C ASP A 50 -2.05 -12.00 1.25
N ASP A 51 -0.97 -12.17 2.02
CA ASP A 51 -0.87 -13.15 3.09
C ASP A 51 -1.54 -12.71 4.41
N GLY A 52 -2.18 -11.53 4.41
CA GLY A 52 -2.81 -10.93 5.59
C GLY A 52 -1.83 -10.24 6.53
N THR A 53 -0.56 -10.08 6.16
CA THR A 53 0.41 -9.35 6.99
C THR A 53 0.12 -7.85 6.92
N PRO A 54 -0.26 -7.18 8.04
CA PRO A 54 -0.54 -5.76 8.06
C PRO A 54 0.75 -4.92 8.06
N PHE A 55 0.70 -3.75 7.44
CA PHE A 55 1.78 -2.77 7.48
C PHE A 55 1.27 -1.33 7.32
N CYS A 56 2.03 -0.38 7.85
CA CYS A 56 1.76 1.05 7.68
C CYS A 56 2.32 1.58 6.35
N ALA A 57 1.46 1.85 5.36
CA ALA A 57 1.86 2.36 4.05
C ALA A 57 2.65 3.68 4.12
N CYS A 58 2.42 4.48 5.16
CA CYS A 58 3.06 5.77 5.36
C CYS A 58 4.55 5.72 5.71
N ILE A 59 5.06 4.58 6.16
CA ILE A 59 6.49 4.37 6.48
C ILE A 59 7.12 3.20 5.73
N THR A 60 6.34 2.51 4.89
CA THR A 60 6.80 1.37 4.10
C THR A 60 7.09 1.79 2.67
N ALA A 61 8.26 1.36 2.19
CA ALA A 61 8.62 1.45 0.78
C ALA A 61 8.34 0.13 0.06
N VAL A 62 8.25 0.16 -1.26
CA VAL A 62 8.08 -1.05 -2.09
C VAL A 62 9.25 -2.02 -1.85
N PRO A 63 9.00 -3.26 -1.41
CA PRO A 63 10.04 -4.21 -1.10
C PRO A 63 10.72 -4.77 -2.36
N ALA A 64 11.95 -5.26 -2.18
CA ALA A 64 12.67 -5.98 -3.23
C ALA A 64 12.28 -7.47 -3.24
N GLY A 65 12.55 -8.16 -4.36
CA GLY A 65 12.42 -9.62 -4.45
C GLY A 65 11.04 -10.12 -4.88
N PHE A 66 10.14 -9.20 -5.27
CA PHE A 66 8.82 -9.52 -5.79
C PHE A 66 8.72 -9.06 -7.25
N GLU A 67 8.07 -9.87 -8.10
CA GLU A 67 7.63 -9.44 -9.43
C GLU A 67 6.27 -8.73 -9.34
N GLU A 68 5.39 -9.23 -8.45
CA GLU A 68 4.05 -8.71 -8.20
C GLU A 68 3.73 -8.73 -6.70
N LEU A 69 2.98 -7.73 -6.24
CA LEU A 69 2.49 -7.57 -4.87
C LEU A 69 1.01 -7.17 -4.91
N THR A 70 0.17 -7.94 -4.23
CA THR A 70 -1.22 -7.55 -3.97
C THR A 70 -1.31 -6.88 -2.61
N ILE A 71 -2.00 -5.73 -2.56
CA ILE A 71 -2.23 -4.93 -1.37
C ILE A 71 -3.73 -4.78 -1.18
N HIS A 72 -4.22 -5.22 -0.02
CA HIS A 72 -5.60 -5.10 0.39
C HIS A 72 -5.76 -3.86 1.26
N LEU A 73 -6.63 -2.95 0.83
CA LEU A 73 -7.01 -1.79 1.63
C LEU A 73 -8.09 -2.21 2.64
N TYR A 74 -7.81 -1.99 3.92
CA TYR A 74 -8.85 -2.01 4.94
C TYR A 74 -9.72 -0.77 4.78
N SER A 75 -10.98 -0.98 4.42
CA SER A 75 -12.04 -0.01 4.69
C SER A 75 -13.01 -0.71 5.61
N ASP A 76 -12.80 -0.61 6.93
CA ASP A 76 -13.86 -0.94 7.86
C ASP A 76 -14.91 0.19 7.77
N PRO A 77 -16.12 -0.07 7.24
CA PRO A 77 -17.15 0.96 7.09
C PRO A 77 -17.76 1.38 8.43
N LEU A 78 -17.38 0.74 9.54
CA LEU A 78 -17.87 1.04 10.89
C LEU A 78 -16.97 2.04 11.64
N TRP A 79 -15.93 2.58 10.99
CA TRP A 79 -15.05 3.60 11.57
C TRP A 79 -15.12 4.95 10.83
#